data_AF-A0A7C3Z165-F1
#
_entry.id   AF-A0A7C3Z165-F1
#
_cell.length_a   1.000
_cell.length_b   1.000
_cell.length_c   1.000
_cell.angle_alpha   90.00
_cell.angle_beta   90.00
_cell.angle_gamma   90.00
#
_symmetry.space_group_name_H-M   'P 1'
#
loop_
_entity.id
_entity.type
_entity.pdbx_description
1 polymer ?
#
loop_
_entity_poly.entity_id
_entity_poly.type
_entity_poly.pdbx_seq_one_letter_code
_entity_poly.pdbx_strand_id
1 'polypeptide(L)'
;FRNRPCFRFQGKIHEQIVTSILTHYDRNSLAQSNITIVHHGYHPHTTNIRAKANRNLAILLTYREEEKDGFYYYNLGTEYWRMGQREKALENYTRGLTLVDLRNPGQNFGPILVRRTITILMELGRYRAAIEAARHYQALLPDYNDLVFLEGACHLACGRYSQAASIFRRYLKMPPLDRKYPREQGFHGFSGETMLTWARDQARRGEVPNLTVCIAGGAPKTILARCIRSVQEIARELLYLDVGSPEGAGELAYQMGAAVLPLAAGQSWPAARETVVGKARGKWILWLWADEVLAPGGREEIARAVNRAINGIQLQVRTFLGPETTACHLHGERRLFRRHAPAAGACESAAATVDALRYTYPAPNAPPLPADPYEQGREFFYRRDFDRAVESLATVAAGDRPASWYFFYGSSLLESGRAAAALAVLDEGVEQYPDYTDLRYLRGTARLRLGREASAAADLAACLERGDASWTKYTVHPGTGTHRCLCSLGAMAAGRGDAGEALELYRRAAREPGGFEPALAGMAALVEHWPQAPATFLESHGLLNSVSLGILAGAMADAGRYEEGMECLSQAAKRLARKPAPRNLAAWRRAMDHLLDGLAREAGPAQ
;
A
#
# COMPACT_ATOMS: atom_id res chain seq x y z
N PHE A 1 -42.27 20.29 20.19
CA PHE A 1 -42.10 20.51 21.63
C PHE A 1 -43.24 21.36 22.17
N ARG A 2 -43.75 21.09 23.38
CA ARG A 2 -44.90 21.83 23.97
C ARG A 2 -44.64 23.35 24.05
N ASN A 3 -43.42 23.73 24.43
CA ASN A 3 -43.06 25.14 24.69
C ASN A 3 -42.61 25.90 23.43
N ARG A 4 -42.32 25.20 22.31
CA ARG A 4 -41.99 25.80 21.00
C ARG A 4 -42.56 24.93 19.87
N PRO A 5 -43.77 25.24 19.38
CA PRO A 5 -44.42 24.47 18.32
C PRO A 5 -43.71 24.53 16.96
N CYS A 6 -42.94 25.56 16.64
CA CYS A 6 -42.21 25.67 15.38
C CYS A 6 -41.02 24.71 15.24
N PHE A 7 -40.30 24.39 16.33
CA PHE A 7 -39.11 23.54 16.25
C PHE A 7 -39.47 22.06 16.15
N ARG A 8 -39.01 21.39 15.09
CA ARG A 8 -39.30 19.99 14.76
C ARG A 8 -38.10 19.32 14.10
N PHE A 9 -37.82 18.10 14.54
CA PHE A 9 -36.94 17.20 13.79
C PHE A 9 -37.57 16.88 12.42
N GLN A 10 -36.76 16.90 11.37
CA GLN A 10 -37.18 16.71 9.98
C GLN A 10 -36.26 15.74 9.24
N GLY A 11 -36.80 15.05 8.22
CA GLY A 11 -36.15 13.96 7.48
C GLY A 11 -36.67 12.59 7.89
N LYS A 12 -36.55 11.58 7.01
CA LYS A 12 -36.95 10.18 7.30
C LYS A 12 -35.80 9.36 7.92
N ILE A 13 -34.59 9.89 7.89
CA ILE A 13 -33.37 9.29 8.43
C ILE A 13 -32.39 10.38 8.85
N HIS A 14 -31.60 10.13 9.90
CA HIS A 14 -30.67 11.11 10.48
C HIS A 14 -31.36 12.46 10.74
N GLU A 15 -32.53 12.41 11.38
CA GLU A 15 -33.42 13.56 11.59
C GLU A 15 -32.69 14.80 12.11
N GLN A 16 -32.88 15.94 11.44
CA GLN A 16 -32.21 17.19 11.76
C GLN A 16 -33.19 18.19 12.37
N ILE A 17 -32.76 18.90 13.41
CA ILE A 17 -33.53 20.01 14.00
C ILE A 17 -33.28 21.35 13.28
N VAL A 18 -32.09 21.50 12.68
CA VAL A 18 -31.55 22.79 12.19
C VAL A 18 -32.45 23.47 11.15
N THR A 19 -33.04 22.70 10.24
CA THR A 19 -33.92 23.21 9.19
C THR A 19 -35.12 23.95 9.77
N SER A 20 -35.80 23.35 10.77
CA SER A 20 -36.94 23.99 11.45
C SER A 20 -36.58 25.25 12.24
N ILE A 21 -35.33 25.39 12.68
CA ILE A 21 -34.85 26.61 13.33
C ILE A 21 -34.65 27.70 12.28
N LEU A 22 -33.92 27.38 11.19
CA LEU A 22 -33.60 28.31 10.10
C LEU A 22 -34.82 28.72 9.25
N THR A 23 -35.95 28.01 9.33
CA THR A 23 -37.23 28.45 8.75
C THR A 23 -37.83 29.66 9.48
N HIS A 24 -37.48 29.87 10.76
CA HIS A 24 -38.09 30.90 11.61
C HIS A 24 -37.10 31.93 12.18
N TYR A 25 -35.80 31.66 12.09
CA TYR A 25 -34.73 32.49 12.63
C TYR A 25 -33.56 32.53 11.64
N ASP A 26 -32.73 33.58 11.72
CA ASP A 26 -31.57 33.72 10.85
C ASP A 26 -30.41 32.77 11.24
N ARG A 27 -29.34 32.78 10.44
CA ARG A 27 -28.13 31.98 10.69
C ARG A 27 -27.38 32.38 11.98
N ASN A 28 -27.58 33.59 12.50
CA ASN A 28 -26.94 34.09 13.72
C ASN A 28 -27.60 33.53 15.00
N SER A 29 -28.82 32.98 14.89
CA SER A 29 -29.48 32.25 15.98
C SER A 29 -28.84 30.89 16.31
N LEU A 30 -27.82 30.46 15.55
CA LEU A 30 -27.05 29.23 15.76
C LEU A 30 -25.60 29.57 16.09
N ALA A 31 -25.03 28.91 17.11
CA ALA A 31 -23.66 29.09 17.54
C ALA A 31 -22.91 27.75 17.64
N GLN A 32 -21.60 27.79 17.43
CA GLN A 32 -20.70 26.67 17.71
C GLN A 32 -20.33 26.65 19.19
N SER A 33 -20.10 25.46 19.75
CA SER A 33 -19.78 25.27 21.17
C SER A 33 -18.49 24.49 21.36
N ASN A 34 -17.81 24.73 22.49
CA ASN A 34 -16.65 23.95 22.93
C ASN A 34 -17.02 22.71 23.76
N ILE A 35 -18.31 22.43 23.95
CA ILE A 35 -18.82 21.27 24.70
C ILE A 35 -18.71 20.00 23.83
N THR A 36 -17.98 19.01 24.32
CA THR A 36 -17.85 17.69 23.67
C THR A 36 -18.91 16.73 24.22
N ILE A 37 -19.74 16.17 23.34
CA ILE A 37 -20.59 15.01 23.67
C ILE A 37 -19.75 13.75 23.43
N VAL A 38 -19.45 13.01 24.50
CA VAL A 38 -18.78 11.70 24.39
C VAL A 38 -19.81 10.66 23.94
N HIS A 39 -19.85 10.38 22.64
CA HIS A 39 -20.64 9.29 22.11
C HIS A 39 -19.84 7.99 22.19
N HIS A 40 -20.17 7.13 23.15
CA HIS A 40 -19.80 5.73 23.12
C HIS A 40 -20.51 5.08 21.93
N GLY A 41 -19.80 5.04 20.80
CA GLY A 41 -20.33 4.58 19.54
C GLY A 41 -20.72 3.11 19.55
N TYR A 42 -21.33 2.69 18.45
CA TYR A 42 -21.65 1.30 18.18
C TYR A 42 -20.44 0.38 18.41
N HIS A 43 -20.54 -0.50 19.41
CA HIS A 43 -19.50 -1.49 19.65
C HIS A 43 -19.36 -2.36 18.39
N PRO A 44 -18.15 -2.60 17.88
CA PRO A 44 -17.93 -3.29 16.61
C PRO A 44 -18.50 -4.72 16.53
N HIS A 45 -18.90 -5.28 17.67
CA HIS A 45 -19.46 -6.64 17.84
C HIS A 45 -20.97 -6.68 18.10
N THR A 46 -21.61 -5.53 18.35
CA THR A 46 -23.06 -5.47 18.62
C THR A 46 -23.85 -4.86 17.47
N THR A 47 -23.17 -4.26 16.48
CA THR A 47 -23.83 -3.54 15.39
C THR A 47 -23.51 -4.17 14.05
N ASN A 48 -24.46 -4.94 13.52
CA ASN A 48 -24.43 -5.44 12.15
C ASN A 48 -24.52 -4.27 11.16
N ILE A 49 -23.36 -3.77 10.73
CA ILE A 49 -23.23 -2.60 9.84
C ILE A 49 -23.99 -2.83 8.53
N ARG A 50 -23.97 -4.05 7.98
CA ARG A 50 -24.64 -4.37 6.72
C ARG A 50 -26.17 -4.38 6.87
N ALA A 51 -26.70 -4.95 7.94
CA ALA A 51 -28.13 -4.91 8.25
C ALA A 51 -28.62 -3.47 8.49
N LYS A 52 -27.82 -2.66 9.21
CA LYS A 52 -28.11 -1.23 9.39
C LYS A 52 -28.10 -0.48 8.06
N ALA A 53 -27.09 -0.71 7.22
CA ALA A 53 -27.00 -0.07 5.91
C ALA A 53 -28.17 -0.50 4.99
N ASN A 54 -28.54 -1.79 4.96
CA ASN A 54 -29.71 -2.28 4.23
C ASN A 54 -31.02 -1.63 4.70
N ARG A 55 -31.25 -1.54 6.02
CA ARG A 55 -32.42 -0.86 6.59
C ARG A 55 -32.43 0.63 6.26
N ASN A 56 -31.28 1.28 6.36
CA ASN A 56 -31.12 2.70 6.05
C ASN A 56 -31.34 2.97 4.54
N LEU A 57 -30.84 2.09 3.66
CA LEU A 57 -31.11 2.10 2.22
C LEU A 57 -32.61 1.92 1.93
N ALA A 58 -33.29 0.97 2.58
CA ALA A 58 -34.73 0.77 2.41
C ALA A 58 -35.53 2.06 2.73
N ILE A 59 -35.14 2.79 3.78
CA ILE A 59 -35.75 4.09 4.12
C ILE A 59 -35.41 5.16 3.09
N LEU A 60 -34.13 5.29 2.71
CA LEU A 60 -33.67 6.28 1.73
C LEU A 60 -34.35 6.10 0.36
N LEU A 61 -34.56 4.87 -0.09
CA LEU A 61 -35.25 4.58 -1.34
C LEU A 61 -36.76 4.94 -1.33
N THR A 62 -37.33 5.33 -0.19
CA THR A 62 -38.70 5.89 -0.09
C THR A 62 -38.79 7.41 -0.30
N TYR A 63 -37.68 8.11 -0.53
CA TYR A 63 -37.71 9.55 -0.82
C TYR A 63 -38.25 9.82 -2.22
N ARG A 64 -39.24 10.72 -2.30
CA ARG A 64 -39.71 11.30 -3.57
C ARG A 64 -38.65 12.25 -4.12
N GLU A 65 -38.66 12.54 -5.41
CA GLU A 65 -37.56 13.32 -6.03
C GLU A 65 -37.45 14.73 -5.46
N GLU A 66 -38.58 15.35 -5.11
CA GLU A 66 -38.67 16.68 -4.51
C GLU A 66 -38.14 16.72 -3.06
N GLU A 67 -37.95 15.56 -2.44
CA GLU A 67 -37.45 15.41 -1.06
C GLU A 67 -35.92 15.19 -1.00
N LYS A 68 -35.23 15.07 -2.16
CA LYS A 68 -33.81 14.67 -2.24
C LYS A 68 -32.88 15.87 -2.27
N ASP A 69 -32.40 16.27 -1.09
CA ASP A 69 -31.41 17.33 -0.92
C ASP A 69 -29.95 16.82 -0.86
N GLY A 70 -28.99 17.71 -0.67
CA GLY A 70 -27.59 17.34 -0.51
C GLY A 70 -27.32 16.38 0.66
N PHE A 71 -28.12 16.44 1.73
CA PHE A 71 -27.99 15.58 2.90
C PHE A 71 -28.50 14.16 2.61
N TYR A 72 -29.60 14.03 1.88
CA TYR A 72 -30.09 12.75 1.35
C TYR A 72 -28.98 12.02 0.58
N TYR A 73 -28.36 12.68 -0.41
CA TYR A 73 -27.33 12.05 -1.24
C TYR A 73 -26.03 11.78 -0.46
N TYR A 74 -25.66 12.62 0.51
CA TYR A 74 -24.56 12.33 1.44
C TYR A 74 -24.83 11.04 2.25
N ASN A 75 -26.03 10.88 2.79
CA ASN A 75 -26.40 9.68 3.56
C ASN A 75 -26.48 8.44 2.66
N LEU A 76 -27.11 8.53 1.48
CA LEU A 76 -27.21 7.44 0.51
C LEU A 76 -25.83 7.00 0.00
N GLY A 77 -24.95 7.93 -0.32
CA GLY A 77 -23.56 7.63 -0.66
C GLY A 77 -22.80 7.01 0.52
N THR A 78 -23.08 7.41 1.76
CA THR A 78 -22.48 6.83 2.97
C THR A 78 -22.92 5.39 3.19
N GLU A 79 -24.19 5.06 2.97
CA GLU A 79 -24.66 3.66 3.06
C GLU A 79 -24.12 2.83 1.90
N TYR A 80 -24.04 3.36 0.67
CA TYR A 80 -23.37 2.66 -0.43
C TYR A 80 -21.87 2.44 -0.17
N TRP A 81 -21.16 3.37 0.47
CA TRP A 81 -19.74 3.21 0.82
C TRP A 81 -19.52 2.21 1.98
N ARG A 82 -20.41 2.17 2.98
CA ARG A 82 -20.41 1.10 4.00
C ARG A 82 -20.71 -0.26 3.38
N MET A 83 -21.67 -0.27 2.46
CA MET A 83 -21.93 -1.34 1.52
C MET A 83 -20.92 -1.34 0.36
N GLY A 84 -19.67 -0.86 0.56
CA GLY A 84 -18.49 -0.87 -0.32
C GLY A 84 -18.64 -0.51 -1.81
N GLN A 85 -19.85 -0.16 -2.26
CA GLN A 85 -20.26 0.23 -3.60
C GLN A 85 -19.73 1.64 -3.89
N ARG A 86 -18.42 1.71 -4.11
CA ARG A 86 -17.62 2.92 -4.22
C ARG A 86 -18.11 3.86 -5.30
N GLU A 87 -18.50 3.40 -6.48
CA GLU A 87 -18.96 4.30 -7.54
C GLU A 87 -20.42 4.71 -7.36
N LYS A 88 -21.32 3.87 -6.84
CA LYS A 88 -22.63 4.37 -6.36
C LYS A 88 -22.45 5.39 -5.25
N ALA A 89 -21.50 5.19 -4.34
CA ALA A 89 -21.15 6.16 -3.32
C ALA A 89 -20.60 7.45 -3.93
N LEU A 90 -19.69 7.37 -4.91
CA LEU A 90 -19.12 8.51 -5.63
C LEU A 90 -20.17 9.27 -6.44
N GLU A 91 -21.08 8.57 -7.10
CA GLU A 91 -22.20 9.13 -7.86
C GLU A 91 -23.11 9.93 -6.93
N ASN A 92 -23.54 9.31 -5.83
CA ASN A 92 -24.34 9.97 -4.81
C ASN A 92 -23.57 11.13 -4.17
N TYR A 93 -22.28 10.98 -3.85
CA TYR A 93 -21.52 12.06 -3.27
C TYR A 93 -21.34 13.25 -4.22
N THR A 94 -21.04 12.98 -5.49
CA THR A 94 -20.96 13.99 -6.55
C THR A 94 -22.30 14.72 -6.70
N ARG A 95 -23.41 13.99 -6.71
CA ARG A 95 -24.76 14.58 -6.76
C ARG A 95 -25.05 15.43 -5.52
N GLY A 96 -24.69 14.97 -4.33
CA GLY A 96 -24.79 15.73 -3.09
C GLY A 96 -24.02 17.04 -3.15
N LEU A 97 -22.79 17.04 -3.69
CA LEU A 97 -21.97 18.25 -3.85
C LEU A 97 -22.60 19.29 -4.78
N THR A 98 -23.42 18.88 -5.75
CA THR A 98 -24.19 19.85 -6.60
C THR A 98 -25.33 20.54 -5.86
N LEU A 99 -25.70 20.08 -4.66
CA LEU A 99 -26.84 20.56 -3.86
C LEU A 99 -26.41 21.13 -2.49
N VAL A 100 -25.10 21.24 -2.24
CA VAL A 100 -24.54 21.75 -0.97
C VAL A 100 -23.93 23.14 -1.17
N ASP A 101 -24.39 24.10 -0.37
CA ASP A 101 -23.69 25.36 -0.13
C ASP A 101 -22.65 25.13 0.98
N LEU A 102 -21.38 24.96 0.61
CA LEU A 102 -20.28 24.77 1.57
C LEU A 102 -20.08 25.95 2.53
N ARG A 103 -20.72 27.10 2.30
CA ARG A 103 -20.71 28.27 3.18
C ARG A 103 -21.92 28.32 4.12
N ASN A 104 -22.84 27.34 4.05
CA ASN A 104 -24.04 27.27 4.88
C ASN A 104 -23.78 26.54 6.21
N PRO A 105 -23.87 27.21 7.37
CA PRO A 105 -23.69 26.56 8.69
C PRO A 105 -24.74 25.48 9.01
N GLY A 106 -25.85 25.44 8.27
CA GLY A 106 -26.84 24.35 8.34
C GLY A 106 -26.41 23.06 7.62
N GLN A 107 -25.32 23.09 6.83
CA GLN A 107 -24.86 21.98 5.99
C GLN A 107 -23.44 21.51 6.36
N ASN A 108 -23.14 21.39 7.65
CA ASN A 108 -21.81 20.97 8.18
C ASN A 108 -21.34 19.57 7.73
N PHE A 109 -22.20 18.79 7.04
CA PHE A 109 -21.81 17.55 6.36
C PHE A 109 -21.04 17.79 5.04
N GLY A 110 -21.10 19.00 4.47
CA GLY A 110 -20.45 19.36 3.21
C GLY A 110 -18.94 19.11 3.18
N PRO A 111 -18.15 19.55 4.18
CA PRO A 111 -16.73 19.19 4.28
C PRO A 111 -16.48 17.67 4.37
N ILE A 112 -17.31 16.91 5.11
CA ILE A 112 -17.22 15.44 5.14
C ILE A 112 -17.40 14.87 3.74
N LEU A 113 -18.43 15.34 3.04
CA LEU A 113 -18.81 14.92 1.71
C LEU A 113 -17.69 15.19 0.69
N VAL A 114 -17.07 16.38 0.73
CA VAL A 114 -15.88 16.72 -0.06
C VAL A 114 -14.74 15.73 0.20
N ARG A 115 -14.35 15.55 1.46
CA ARG A 115 -13.21 14.70 1.83
C ARG A 115 -13.46 13.24 1.44
N ARG A 116 -14.67 12.70 1.66
CA ARG A 116 -15.06 11.34 1.25
C ARG A 116 -15.08 11.17 -0.26
N THR A 117 -15.50 12.18 -1.02
CA THR A 117 -15.44 12.16 -2.49
C THR A 117 -13.99 11.98 -2.97
N ILE A 118 -13.06 12.75 -2.42
CA ILE A 118 -11.63 12.65 -2.76
C ILE A 118 -11.07 11.27 -2.35
N THR A 119 -11.36 10.79 -1.14
CA THR A 119 -10.94 9.46 -0.68
C THR A 119 -11.44 8.34 -1.60
N ILE A 120 -12.71 8.35 -2.02
CA ILE A 120 -13.22 7.34 -2.95
C ILE A 120 -12.57 7.45 -4.34
N LEU A 121 -12.31 8.67 -4.84
CA LEU A 121 -11.56 8.84 -6.09
C LEU A 121 -10.16 8.22 -5.98
N MET A 122 -9.49 8.30 -4.82
CA MET A 122 -8.22 7.61 -4.57
C MET A 122 -8.37 6.08 -4.52
N GLU A 123 -9.36 5.55 -3.78
CA GLU A 123 -9.62 4.10 -3.69
C GLU A 123 -9.88 3.47 -5.08
N LEU A 124 -10.50 4.23 -5.98
CA LEU A 124 -10.78 3.82 -7.36
C LEU A 124 -9.63 4.08 -8.35
N GLY A 125 -8.49 4.58 -7.88
CA GLY A 125 -7.34 4.92 -8.72
C GLY A 125 -7.55 6.13 -9.65
N ARG A 126 -8.61 6.92 -9.44
CA ARG A 126 -8.96 8.14 -10.21
C ARG A 126 -8.15 9.35 -9.71
N TYR A 127 -6.82 9.20 -9.70
CA TYR A 127 -5.91 10.13 -9.03
C TYR A 127 -5.90 11.56 -9.60
N ARG A 128 -6.15 11.79 -10.90
CA ARG A 128 -6.27 13.16 -11.44
C ARG A 128 -7.48 13.86 -10.84
N ALA A 129 -8.64 13.21 -10.91
CA ALA A 129 -9.88 13.74 -10.35
C ALA A 129 -9.76 13.97 -8.83
N ALA A 130 -9.07 13.09 -8.10
CA ALA A 130 -8.78 13.29 -6.68
C ALA A 130 -7.91 14.54 -6.41
N ILE A 131 -6.84 14.75 -7.18
CA ILE A 131 -5.96 15.93 -7.06
C ILE A 131 -6.69 17.22 -7.45
N GLU A 132 -7.47 17.19 -8.54
CA GLU A 132 -8.25 18.32 -9.02
C GLU A 132 -9.34 18.72 -8.02
N ALA A 133 -10.10 17.75 -7.49
CA ALA A 133 -11.08 17.99 -6.44
C ALA A 133 -10.42 18.52 -5.16
N ALA A 134 -9.31 17.92 -4.72
CA ALA A 134 -8.58 18.40 -3.54
C ALA A 134 -8.14 19.86 -3.69
N ARG A 135 -7.61 20.26 -4.86
CA ARG A 135 -7.21 21.65 -5.14
C ARG A 135 -8.39 22.61 -5.25
N HIS A 136 -9.46 22.20 -5.92
CA HIS A 136 -10.68 23.00 -6.05
C HIS A 136 -11.28 23.30 -4.67
N TYR A 137 -11.44 22.28 -3.83
CA TYR A 137 -12.03 22.46 -2.51
C TYR A 137 -11.07 23.10 -1.49
N GLN A 138 -9.74 22.99 -1.65
CA GLN A 138 -8.80 23.82 -0.87
C GLN A 138 -9.03 25.33 -1.10
N ALA A 139 -9.44 25.76 -2.30
CA ALA A 139 -9.75 27.17 -2.55
C ALA A 139 -11.08 27.63 -1.90
N LEU A 140 -12.00 26.69 -1.61
CA LEU A 140 -13.28 26.95 -0.97
C LEU A 140 -13.26 26.76 0.55
N LEU A 141 -12.38 25.89 1.05
CA LEU A 141 -12.20 25.50 2.44
C LEU A 141 -10.69 25.57 2.81
N PRO A 142 -10.07 26.76 2.81
CA PRO A 142 -8.61 26.93 2.92
C PRO A 142 -8.02 26.51 4.28
N ASP A 143 -8.87 26.40 5.30
CA ASP A 143 -8.57 25.98 6.67
C ASP A 143 -8.94 24.51 6.95
N TYR A 144 -9.34 23.75 5.92
CA TYR A 144 -9.59 22.30 6.03
C TYR A 144 -8.36 21.49 5.61
N ASN A 145 -7.41 21.34 6.54
CA ASN A 145 -6.09 20.75 6.29
C ASN A 145 -6.12 19.34 5.67
N ASP A 146 -7.15 18.53 5.95
CA ASP A 146 -7.32 17.18 5.38
C ASP A 146 -7.28 17.19 3.85
N LEU A 147 -7.76 18.25 3.20
CA LEU A 147 -7.73 18.37 1.73
C LEU A 147 -6.30 18.54 1.20
N VAL A 148 -5.43 19.18 1.98
CA VAL A 148 -3.99 19.29 1.69
C VAL A 148 -3.30 17.96 1.93
N PHE A 149 -3.66 17.23 2.99
CA PHE A 149 -3.14 15.88 3.25
C PHE A 149 -3.49 14.92 2.09
N LEU A 150 -4.76 14.89 1.67
CA LEU A 150 -5.23 14.01 0.60
C LEU A 150 -4.56 14.34 -0.75
N GLU A 151 -4.33 15.61 -1.07
CA GLU A 151 -3.52 15.99 -2.25
C GLU A 151 -2.12 15.36 -2.18
N GLY A 152 -1.44 15.49 -1.03
CA GLY A 152 -0.11 14.90 -0.80
C GLY A 152 -0.11 13.38 -0.94
N ALA A 153 -1.12 12.71 -0.40
CA ALA A 153 -1.29 11.26 -0.50
C ALA A 153 -1.56 10.79 -1.94
N CYS A 154 -2.32 11.55 -2.74
CA CYS A 154 -2.52 11.27 -4.16
C CYS A 154 -1.19 11.33 -4.94
N HIS A 155 -0.40 12.38 -4.73
CA HIS A 155 0.92 12.52 -5.37
C HIS A 155 1.87 11.40 -4.94
N LEU A 156 1.82 10.97 -3.68
CA LEU A 156 2.59 9.83 -3.17
C LEU A 156 2.21 8.52 -3.88
N ALA A 157 0.91 8.24 -4.00
CA ALA A 157 0.39 7.03 -4.67
C ALA A 157 0.74 6.97 -6.18
N CYS A 158 0.85 8.14 -6.83
CA CYS A 158 1.32 8.26 -8.20
C CYS A 158 2.86 8.13 -8.35
N GLY A 159 3.63 8.18 -7.26
CA GLY A 159 5.10 8.20 -7.30
C GLY A 159 5.72 9.57 -7.58
N ARG A 160 4.97 10.66 -7.33
CA ARG A 160 5.41 12.06 -7.47
C ARG A 160 5.95 12.57 -6.13
N TYR A 161 7.01 11.91 -5.65
CA TYR A 161 7.54 12.02 -4.30
C TYR A 161 7.97 13.45 -3.93
N SER A 162 8.64 14.19 -4.82
CA SER A 162 9.01 15.60 -4.58
C SER A 162 7.78 16.50 -4.36
N GLN A 163 6.70 16.27 -5.12
CA GLN A 163 5.45 17.04 -5.00
C GLN A 163 4.74 16.68 -3.70
N ALA A 164 4.60 15.38 -3.39
CA ALA A 164 4.05 14.91 -2.12
C ALA A 164 4.81 15.50 -0.91
N ALA A 165 6.16 15.47 -0.93
CA ALA A 165 6.98 16.02 0.14
C ALA A 165 6.83 17.54 0.30
N SER A 166 6.58 18.28 -0.79
CA SER A 166 6.29 19.71 -0.74
C SER A 166 4.91 19.97 -0.10
N ILE A 167 3.90 19.18 -0.48
CA ILE A 167 2.54 19.29 0.04
C ILE A 167 2.46 18.92 1.51
N PHE A 168 3.13 17.83 1.95
CA PHE A 168 3.18 17.49 3.38
C PHE A 168 3.97 18.53 4.20
N ARG A 169 5.00 19.17 3.64
CA ARG A 169 5.65 20.35 4.25
C ARG A 169 4.72 21.56 4.38
N ARG A 170 3.76 21.75 3.46
CA ARG A 170 2.70 22.76 3.59
C ARG A 170 1.72 22.37 4.69
N TYR A 171 1.21 21.14 4.68
CA TYR A 171 0.29 20.59 5.68
C TYR A 171 0.80 20.76 7.11
N LEU A 172 2.06 20.39 7.39
CA LEU A 172 2.67 20.50 8.72
C LEU A 172 2.91 21.94 9.20
N LYS A 173 2.72 22.95 8.34
CA LYS A 173 2.78 24.37 8.68
C LYS A 173 1.40 25.02 8.86
N MET A 174 0.32 24.29 8.58
CA MET A 174 -1.04 24.80 8.76
C MET A 174 -1.41 24.84 10.25
N PRO A 175 -2.27 25.77 10.69
CA PRO A 175 -2.80 25.76 12.06
C PRO A 175 -3.54 24.44 12.34
N PRO A 176 -3.66 24.00 13.61
CA PRO A 176 -4.44 22.82 13.96
C PRO A 176 -5.87 22.91 13.41
N LEU A 177 -6.43 21.78 12.97
CA LEU A 177 -7.75 21.75 12.34
C LEU A 177 -8.83 22.36 13.26
N ASP A 178 -9.56 23.33 12.71
CA ASP A 178 -10.70 23.97 13.38
C ASP A 178 -11.75 22.93 13.80
N ARG A 179 -12.27 23.06 15.03
CA ARG A 179 -13.27 22.15 15.61
C ARG A 179 -14.59 22.13 14.81
N LYS A 180 -14.88 23.14 13.98
CA LYS A 180 -16.02 23.10 13.05
C LYS A 180 -15.89 21.99 12.01
N TYR A 181 -14.66 21.57 11.70
CA TYR A 181 -14.41 20.44 10.81
C TYR A 181 -14.32 19.14 11.61
N PRO A 182 -14.92 18.06 11.10
CA PRO A 182 -14.86 16.75 11.74
C PRO A 182 -13.46 16.16 11.58
N ARG A 183 -12.90 15.71 12.70
CA ARG A 183 -11.68 14.90 12.72
C ARG A 183 -12.05 13.43 12.58
N GLU A 184 -11.72 12.83 11.44
CA GLU A 184 -11.49 11.39 11.39
C GLU A 184 -10.00 11.15 11.72
N GLN A 185 -9.67 10.05 12.38
CA GLN A 185 -8.27 9.69 12.64
C GLN A 185 -7.50 9.55 11.32
N GLY A 186 -6.19 9.83 11.34
CA GLY A 186 -5.39 10.07 10.14
C GLY A 186 -5.56 9.03 9.03
N PHE A 187 -5.39 9.45 7.79
CA PHE A 187 -5.54 8.61 6.60
C PHE A 187 -4.66 7.35 6.70
N HIS A 188 -5.29 6.18 6.78
CA HIS A 188 -4.65 4.88 7.09
C HIS A 188 -3.80 4.82 8.36
N GLY A 189 -4.04 5.70 9.34
CA GLY A 189 -3.33 5.77 10.61
C GLY A 189 -1.95 6.48 10.57
N PHE A 190 -1.52 6.98 9.41
CA PHE A 190 -0.21 7.64 9.28
C PHE A 190 -0.27 9.14 9.57
N SER A 191 0.73 9.66 10.28
CA SER A 191 0.87 11.09 10.54
C SER A 191 1.46 11.83 9.33
N GLY A 192 1.33 13.16 9.32
CA GLY A 192 1.90 14.00 8.25
C GLY A 192 3.43 13.92 8.20
N GLU A 193 4.08 13.71 9.34
CA GLU A 193 5.52 13.51 9.50
C GLU A 193 5.98 12.18 8.90
N THR A 194 5.25 11.09 9.16
CA THR A 194 5.53 9.78 8.53
C THR A 194 5.40 9.87 7.02
N MET A 195 4.32 10.46 6.52
CA MET A 195 4.07 10.63 5.09
C MET A 195 5.10 11.55 4.42
N LEU A 196 5.52 12.63 5.10
CA LEU A 196 6.61 13.49 4.64
C LEU A 196 7.94 12.73 4.59
N THR A 197 8.24 11.90 5.57
CA THR A 197 9.48 11.12 5.63
C THR A 197 9.56 10.16 4.46
N TRP A 198 8.52 9.35 4.23
CA TRP A 198 8.43 8.46 3.06
C TRP A 198 8.52 9.22 1.72
N ALA A 199 7.87 10.38 1.62
CA ALA A 199 7.95 11.20 0.42
C ALA A 199 9.37 11.76 0.19
N ARG A 200 10.11 12.12 1.25
CA ARG A 200 11.49 12.64 1.15
C ARG A 200 12.50 11.54 0.82
N ASP A 201 12.38 10.37 1.43
CA ASP A 201 13.29 9.23 1.19
C ASP A 201 13.20 8.71 -0.26
N GLN A 202 12.04 8.91 -0.91
CA GLN A 202 11.80 8.51 -2.30
C GLN A 202 11.93 9.67 -3.30
N ALA A 203 12.13 10.91 -2.85
CA ALA A 203 12.26 12.07 -3.73
C ALA A 203 13.64 12.13 -4.39
N ARG A 204 13.67 12.51 -5.68
CA ARG A 204 14.94 12.75 -6.38
C ARG A 204 15.67 13.97 -5.78
N ARG A 205 16.99 14.00 -5.95
CA ARG A 205 17.84 15.17 -5.63
C ARG A 205 18.09 15.98 -6.92
N GLY A 206 18.15 17.30 -6.82
CA GLY A 206 18.44 18.21 -7.95
C GLY A 206 17.20 18.66 -8.74
N GLU A 207 17.32 18.79 -10.06
CA GLU A 207 16.23 19.15 -10.99
C GLU A 207 15.57 17.91 -11.63
N VAL A 208 14.46 18.10 -12.36
CA VAL A 208 13.86 17.02 -13.18
C VAL A 208 14.72 16.85 -14.44
N PRO A 209 15.26 15.65 -14.72
CA PRO A 209 15.93 15.37 -15.98
C PRO A 209 15.10 15.76 -17.21
N ASN A 210 15.74 16.18 -18.30
CA ASN A 210 15.07 16.39 -19.58
C ASN A 210 14.84 15.04 -20.29
N LEU A 211 13.96 14.24 -19.68
CA LEU A 211 13.69 12.82 -19.97
C LEU A 211 12.19 12.60 -20.19
N THR A 212 11.84 12.05 -21.35
CA THR A 212 10.55 11.36 -21.53
C THR A 212 10.77 9.88 -21.22
N VAL A 213 9.82 9.27 -20.52
CA VAL A 213 9.79 7.83 -20.32
C VAL A 213 8.66 7.24 -21.16
N CYS A 214 9.01 6.33 -22.05
CA CYS A 214 8.10 5.59 -22.91
C CYS A 214 7.90 4.19 -22.34
N ILE A 215 6.68 3.88 -21.94
CA ILE A 215 6.25 2.56 -21.46
C ILE A 215 5.41 1.94 -22.57
N ALA A 216 5.55 0.64 -22.82
CA ALA A 216 4.70 -0.10 -23.76
C ALA A 216 4.33 -1.49 -23.23
N GLY A 217 3.25 -2.08 -23.73
CA GLY A 217 2.87 -3.45 -23.36
C GLY A 217 1.60 -3.51 -22.50
N GLY A 218 0.97 -4.68 -22.47
CA GLY A 218 -0.23 -4.94 -21.67
C GLY A 218 0.17 -5.56 -20.33
N ALA A 219 -0.29 -4.97 -19.22
CA ALA A 219 -0.04 -5.50 -17.87
C ALA A 219 -1.24 -5.23 -16.94
N PRO A 220 -1.46 -6.06 -15.91
CA PRO A 220 -2.43 -5.79 -14.85
C PRO A 220 -2.21 -4.41 -14.21
N LYS A 221 -3.30 -3.72 -13.83
CA LYS A 221 -3.30 -2.39 -13.18
C LYS A 221 -2.23 -2.23 -12.08
N THR A 222 -2.13 -3.23 -11.20
CA THR A 222 -1.20 -3.24 -10.07
C THR A 222 0.27 -3.29 -10.49
N ILE A 223 0.57 -3.97 -11.60
CA ILE A 223 1.91 -4.09 -12.19
C ILE A 223 2.28 -2.80 -12.93
N LEU A 224 1.41 -2.31 -13.82
CA LEU A 224 1.63 -1.05 -14.54
C LEU A 224 1.81 0.15 -13.58
N ALA A 225 1.05 0.19 -12.48
CA ALA A 225 1.23 1.21 -11.45
C ALA A 225 2.59 1.11 -10.72
N ARG A 226 3.19 -0.08 -10.62
CA ARG A 226 4.56 -0.24 -10.09
C ARG A 226 5.60 0.26 -11.10
N CYS A 227 5.42 -0.05 -12.40
CA CYS A 227 6.24 0.49 -13.48
C CYS A 227 6.28 2.02 -13.42
N ILE A 228 5.11 2.66 -13.49
CA ILE A 228 4.96 4.13 -13.47
C ILE A 228 5.57 4.73 -12.20
N ARG A 229 5.25 4.22 -10.99
CA ARG A 229 5.84 4.73 -9.73
C ARG A 229 7.37 4.67 -9.71
N SER A 230 7.99 3.69 -10.39
CA SER A 230 9.45 3.55 -10.41
C SER A 230 10.16 4.64 -11.23
N VAL A 231 9.45 5.30 -12.15
CA VAL A 231 9.99 6.30 -13.09
C VAL A 231 9.41 7.71 -12.94
N GLN A 232 8.20 7.84 -12.40
CA GLN A 232 7.42 9.08 -12.35
C GLN A 232 8.21 10.30 -11.84
N GLU A 233 9.01 10.10 -10.79
CA GLU A 233 9.76 11.16 -10.12
C GLU A 233 10.88 11.78 -10.97
N ILE A 234 11.44 11.02 -11.93
CA ILE A 234 12.50 11.47 -12.84
C ILE A 234 12.01 11.75 -14.27
N ALA A 235 10.76 11.41 -14.57
CA ALA A 235 10.14 11.64 -15.86
C ALA A 235 9.60 13.08 -15.94
N ARG A 236 10.06 13.87 -16.93
CA ARG A 236 9.40 15.14 -17.29
C ARG A 236 8.08 14.89 -18.01
N GLU A 237 8.00 13.76 -18.72
CA GLU A 237 6.86 13.32 -19.50
C GLU A 237 6.81 11.79 -19.47
N LEU A 238 5.60 11.24 -19.42
CA LEU A 238 5.33 9.80 -19.50
C LEU A 238 4.42 9.53 -20.68
N LEU A 239 4.86 8.68 -21.60
CA LEU A 239 4.06 8.16 -22.71
C LEU A 239 3.81 6.68 -22.46
N TYR A 240 2.56 6.24 -22.59
CA TYR A 240 2.19 4.83 -22.46
C TYR A 240 1.53 4.33 -23.74
N LEU A 241 2.17 3.39 -24.43
CA LEU A 241 1.59 2.65 -25.55
C LEU A 241 0.76 1.48 -25.00
N ASP A 242 -0.56 1.63 -25.00
CA ASP A 242 -1.49 0.55 -24.67
C ASP A 242 -1.71 -0.31 -25.92
N VAL A 243 -1.44 -1.60 -25.77
CA VAL A 243 -1.36 -2.58 -26.87
C VAL A 243 -2.46 -3.63 -26.78
N GLY A 244 -3.45 -3.42 -25.91
CA GLY A 244 -4.49 -4.40 -25.56
C GLY A 244 -4.40 -4.84 -24.10
N SER A 245 -4.36 -3.89 -23.18
CA SER A 245 -4.30 -4.19 -21.75
C SER A 245 -5.61 -4.76 -21.20
N PRO A 246 -5.57 -5.64 -20.17
CA PRO A 246 -6.77 -6.05 -19.44
C PRO A 246 -7.45 -4.85 -18.78
N GLU A 247 -8.78 -4.95 -18.62
CA GLU A 247 -9.74 -3.87 -18.38
C GLU A 247 -9.22 -2.66 -17.55
N GLY A 248 -8.95 -1.55 -18.24
CA GLY A 248 -8.71 -0.24 -17.62
C GLY A 248 -7.28 0.01 -17.11
N ALA A 249 -6.26 -0.71 -17.58
CA ALA A 249 -4.87 -0.38 -17.25
C ALA A 249 -4.43 0.96 -17.86
N GLY A 250 -4.79 1.23 -19.13
CA GLY A 250 -4.60 2.54 -19.78
C GLY A 250 -5.22 3.69 -18.98
N GLU A 251 -6.47 3.54 -18.51
CA GLU A 251 -7.12 4.56 -17.66
C GLU A 251 -6.30 4.84 -16.39
N LEU A 252 -5.81 3.81 -15.70
CA LEU A 252 -4.96 4.00 -14.53
C LEU A 252 -3.64 4.71 -14.87
N ALA A 253 -3.01 4.39 -16.00
CA ALA A 253 -1.81 5.09 -16.46
C ALA A 253 -2.08 6.57 -16.74
N TYR A 254 -3.21 6.87 -17.39
CA TYR A 254 -3.68 8.24 -17.58
C TYR A 254 -3.85 8.96 -16.23
N GLN A 255 -4.57 8.35 -15.28
CA GLN A 255 -4.80 8.90 -13.93
C GLN A 255 -3.49 9.14 -13.15
N MET A 256 -2.49 8.27 -13.30
CA MET A 256 -1.17 8.45 -12.69
C MET A 256 -0.30 9.53 -13.36
N GLY A 257 -0.67 9.98 -14.56
CA GLY A 257 -0.07 11.14 -15.24
C GLY A 257 0.60 10.84 -16.59
N ALA A 258 0.47 9.63 -17.13
CA ALA A 258 0.91 9.34 -18.49
C ALA A 258 -0.04 9.97 -19.53
N ALA A 259 0.49 10.22 -20.73
CA ALA A 259 -0.30 10.34 -21.94
C ALA A 259 -0.42 8.95 -22.57
N VAL A 260 -1.65 8.46 -22.74
CA VAL A 260 -1.94 7.12 -23.25
C VAL A 260 -2.13 7.18 -24.76
N LEU A 261 -1.51 6.23 -25.46
CA LEU A 261 -1.48 6.10 -26.90
C LEU A 261 -1.97 4.69 -27.24
N PRO A 262 -3.08 4.51 -27.97
CA PRO A 262 -3.48 3.19 -28.43
C PRO A 262 -2.56 2.72 -29.57
N LEU A 263 -2.26 1.42 -29.60
CA LEU A 263 -1.67 0.78 -30.77
C LEU A 263 -2.68 0.81 -31.94
N ALA A 264 -2.26 1.35 -33.09
CA ALA A 264 -3.15 1.42 -34.25
C ALA A 264 -3.32 0.03 -34.92
N ALA A 265 -4.52 -0.24 -35.43
CA ALA A 265 -4.84 -1.51 -36.08
C ALA A 265 -3.90 -1.75 -37.30
N GLY A 266 -3.32 -2.94 -37.39
CA GLY A 266 -2.35 -3.30 -38.44
C GLY A 266 -0.97 -2.64 -38.32
N GLN A 267 -0.72 -1.80 -37.31
CA GLN A 267 0.58 -1.16 -37.13
C GLN A 267 1.64 -2.16 -36.62
N SER A 268 2.79 -2.20 -37.29
CA SER A 268 3.90 -3.04 -36.86
C SER A 268 4.57 -2.49 -35.60
N TRP A 269 5.14 -3.39 -34.77
CA TRP A 269 5.83 -3.01 -33.54
C TRP A 269 6.93 -1.96 -33.72
N PRO A 270 7.81 -2.01 -34.75
CA PRO A 270 8.77 -0.94 -35.00
C PRO A 270 8.09 0.40 -35.29
N ALA A 271 7.06 0.44 -36.14
CA ALA A 271 6.34 1.67 -36.46
C ALA A 271 5.61 2.27 -35.23
N ALA A 272 5.08 1.42 -34.35
CA ALA A 272 4.47 1.85 -33.09
C ALA A 272 5.51 2.46 -32.12
N ARG A 273 6.70 1.87 -32.02
CA ARG A 273 7.82 2.42 -31.24
C ARG A 273 8.25 3.80 -31.76
N GLU A 274 8.47 3.93 -33.06
CA GLU A 274 8.82 5.21 -33.69
C GLU A 274 7.71 6.26 -33.49
N THR A 275 6.43 5.87 -33.56
CA THR A 275 5.30 6.77 -33.29
C THR A 275 5.32 7.34 -31.87
N VAL A 276 5.65 6.52 -30.87
CA VAL A 276 5.75 6.96 -29.46
C VAL A 276 7.00 7.81 -29.24
N VAL A 277 8.15 7.39 -29.80
CA VAL A 277 9.42 8.14 -29.76
C VAL A 277 9.28 9.52 -30.42
N GLY A 278 8.58 9.61 -31.56
CA GLY A 278 8.30 10.88 -32.25
C GLY A 278 7.43 11.85 -31.44
N LYS A 279 6.59 11.34 -30.53
CA LYS A 279 5.78 12.17 -29.61
C LYS A 279 6.54 12.62 -28.37
N ALA A 280 7.66 11.99 -28.02
CA ALA A 280 8.45 12.36 -26.86
C ALA A 280 9.06 13.76 -27.00
N ARG A 281 8.95 14.58 -25.97
CA ARG A 281 9.47 15.96 -25.91
C ARG A 281 10.84 16.06 -25.23
N GLY A 282 11.21 15.05 -24.45
CA GLY A 282 12.48 14.97 -23.74
C GLY A 282 13.69 14.95 -24.67
N LYS A 283 14.79 15.55 -24.22
CA LYS A 283 16.11 15.40 -24.87
C LYS A 283 16.60 13.94 -24.79
N TRP A 284 16.21 13.23 -23.75
CA TRP A 284 16.43 11.81 -23.55
C TRP A 284 15.11 11.04 -23.53
N ILE A 285 15.21 9.78 -23.93
CA ILE A 285 14.13 8.79 -23.91
C ILE A 285 14.62 7.58 -23.14
N LEU A 286 13.84 7.15 -22.15
CA LEU A 286 13.95 5.83 -21.52
C LEU A 286 12.80 4.95 -22.03
N TRP A 287 13.12 3.76 -22.57
CA TRP A 287 12.13 2.78 -22.99
C TRP A 287 11.98 1.66 -21.95
N LEU A 288 10.75 1.33 -21.57
CA LEU A 288 10.39 0.23 -20.66
C LEU A 288 9.20 -0.57 -21.16
N TRP A 289 9.09 -1.83 -20.75
CA TRP A 289 7.85 -2.58 -20.81
C TRP A 289 6.97 -2.32 -19.58
N ALA A 290 5.66 -2.51 -19.71
CA ALA A 290 4.65 -2.20 -18.70
C ALA A 290 4.77 -3.01 -17.39
N ASP A 291 5.50 -4.12 -17.44
CA ASP A 291 5.83 -5.02 -16.33
C ASP A 291 7.23 -4.79 -15.72
N GLU A 292 8.05 -3.94 -16.33
CA GLU A 292 9.38 -3.59 -15.85
C GLU A 292 9.35 -2.47 -14.80
N VAL A 293 10.34 -2.49 -13.90
CA VAL A 293 10.51 -1.47 -12.85
C VAL A 293 11.97 -1.08 -12.73
N LEU A 294 12.26 0.20 -12.57
CA LEU A 294 13.62 0.64 -12.26
C LEU A 294 14.10 0.02 -10.94
N ALA A 295 15.26 -0.61 -11.00
CA ALA A 295 15.99 -1.07 -9.83
C ALA A 295 16.26 0.12 -8.86
N PRO A 296 16.40 -0.16 -7.55
CA PRO A 296 16.83 0.87 -6.61
C PRO A 296 18.19 1.46 -7.01
N GLY A 297 18.39 2.76 -6.76
CA GLY A 297 19.52 3.53 -7.31
C GLY A 297 19.41 3.88 -8.80
N GLY A 298 18.53 3.20 -9.55
CA GLY A 298 18.39 3.40 -11.00
C GLY A 298 17.90 4.80 -11.38
N ARG A 299 17.10 5.47 -10.52
CA ARG A 299 16.64 6.84 -10.75
C ARG A 299 17.82 7.83 -10.69
N GLU A 300 18.69 7.66 -9.70
CA GLU A 300 19.88 8.46 -9.46
C GLU A 300 20.98 8.18 -10.51
N GLU A 301 21.07 6.95 -11.01
CA GLU A 301 21.94 6.59 -12.13
C GLU A 301 21.46 7.22 -13.45
N ILE A 302 20.17 7.11 -13.78
CA ILE A 302 19.60 7.73 -14.98
C ILE A 302 19.75 9.25 -14.93
N ALA A 303 19.41 9.89 -13.80
CA ALA A 303 19.55 11.33 -13.61
C ALA A 303 21.00 11.83 -13.77
N ARG A 304 22.01 11.01 -13.38
CA ARG A 304 23.43 11.31 -13.65
C ARG A 304 23.82 11.05 -15.10
N ALA A 305 23.30 9.97 -15.71
CA ALA A 305 23.73 9.52 -17.02
C ALA A 305 23.20 10.41 -18.16
N VAL A 306 21.99 10.98 -18.04
CA VAL A 306 21.43 11.94 -19.01
C VAL A 306 22.22 13.26 -19.13
N ASN A 307 23.07 13.57 -18.15
CA ASN A 307 23.91 14.77 -18.17
C ASN A 307 25.27 14.52 -18.86
N ARG A 308 25.55 13.29 -19.32
CA ARG A 308 26.80 12.94 -20.01
C ARG A 308 26.78 13.33 -21.49
N ALA A 309 27.97 13.58 -22.03
CA ALA A 309 28.23 13.85 -23.46
C ALA A 309 28.18 12.56 -24.32
N ILE A 310 27.15 11.74 -24.17
CA ILE A 310 26.95 10.47 -24.88
C ILE A 310 25.54 10.40 -25.48
N ASN A 311 25.32 9.57 -26.50
CA ASN A 311 24.06 9.49 -27.24
C ASN A 311 23.17 8.29 -26.86
N GLY A 312 23.74 7.24 -26.26
CA GLY A 312 23.02 6.03 -25.86
C GLY A 312 23.72 5.32 -24.71
N ILE A 313 22.94 4.68 -23.85
CA ILE A 313 23.37 3.99 -22.63
C ILE A 313 22.73 2.60 -22.63
N GLN A 314 23.58 1.59 -22.46
CA GLN A 314 23.16 0.21 -22.25
C GLN A 314 22.77 0.03 -20.78
N LEU A 315 21.52 -0.39 -20.55
CA LEU A 315 21.00 -0.74 -19.23
C LEU A 315 21.04 -2.26 -19.07
N GLN A 316 21.32 -2.74 -17.86
CA GLN A 316 21.20 -4.16 -17.55
C GLN A 316 19.74 -4.49 -17.20
N VAL A 317 19.11 -5.33 -18.01
CA VAL A 317 17.79 -5.90 -17.75
C VAL A 317 17.97 -7.19 -16.95
N ARG A 318 17.08 -7.42 -15.98
CA ARG A 318 17.05 -8.65 -15.17
C ARG A 318 15.68 -9.30 -15.29
N THR A 319 15.61 -10.39 -16.04
CA THR A 319 14.39 -11.18 -16.23
C THR A 319 14.43 -12.39 -15.31
N PHE A 320 13.51 -12.47 -14.35
CA PHE A 320 13.36 -13.63 -13.47
C PHE A 320 12.68 -14.77 -14.22
N LEU A 321 13.16 -16.00 -14.05
CA LEU A 321 12.71 -17.16 -14.84
C LEU A 321 11.49 -17.89 -14.24
N GLY A 322 11.01 -17.42 -13.10
CA GLY A 322 9.79 -17.89 -12.44
C GLY A 322 9.37 -16.92 -11.33
N PRO A 323 8.15 -17.04 -10.78
CA PRO A 323 7.64 -16.14 -9.75
C PRO A 323 8.43 -16.21 -8.42
N GLU A 324 9.13 -17.32 -8.16
CA GLU A 324 9.80 -17.61 -6.88
C GLU A 324 11.33 -17.83 -7.02
N THR A 325 11.88 -17.72 -8.23
CA THR A 325 13.30 -18.05 -8.46
C THR A 325 14.21 -16.83 -8.34
N THR A 326 15.36 -17.01 -7.69
CA THR A 326 16.50 -16.08 -7.79
C THR A 326 17.21 -16.17 -9.14
N ALA A 327 16.98 -17.28 -9.86
CA ALA A 327 17.44 -17.51 -11.22
C ALA A 327 16.87 -16.45 -12.17
N CYS A 328 17.78 -15.65 -12.74
CA CYS A 328 17.44 -14.59 -13.66
C CYS A 328 18.43 -14.53 -14.82
N HIS A 329 17.91 -14.22 -16.01
CA HIS A 329 18.75 -13.81 -17.13
C HIS A 329 19.11 -12.34 -16.96
N LEU A 330 20.40 -12.05 -17.12
CA LEU A 330 20.95 -10.70 -17.16
C LEU A 330 21.44 -10.42 -18.57
N HIS A 331 20.84 -9.44 -19.24
CA HIS A 331 21.25 -9.01 -20.58
C HIS A 331 21.29 -7.49 -20.66
N GLY A 332 22.03 -6.96 -21.64
CA GLY A 332 22.22 -5.53 -21.81
C GLY A 332 21.41 -4.99 -23.00
N GLU A 333 20.59 -3.97 -22.77
CA GLU A 333 19.83 -3.31 -23.84
C GLU A 333 20.00 -1.80 -23.85
N ARG A 334 20.08 -1.20 -25.04
CA ARG A 334 20.28 0.24 -25.24
C ARG A 334 18.97 1.00 -25.17
N ARG A 335 18.34 1.00 -23.98
CA ARG A 335 17.00 1.57 -23.75
C ARG A 335 16.97 2.99 -23.21
N LEU A 336 18.13 3.59 -22.90
CA LEU A 336 18.24 5.02 -22.57
C LEU A 336 19.07 5.71 -23.64
N PHE A 337 18.48 6.62 -24.40
CA PHE A 337 19.11 7.26 -25.56
C PHE A 337 18.64 8.70 -25.76
N ARG A 338 19.44 9.50 -26.49
CA ARG A 338 19.02 10.84 -26.88
C ARG A 338 17.97 10.77 -27.98
N ARG A 339 16.92 11.58 -27.85
CA ARG A 339 15.97 11.80 -28.94
C ARG A 339 16.74 12.41 -30.12
N HIS A 340 16.62 11.81 -31.30
CA HIS A 340 17.18 12.40 -32.51
C HIS A 340 16.51 13.76 -32.73
N ALA A 341 17.30 14.83 -32.90
CA ALA A 341 16.73 16.08 -33.40
C ALA A 341 16.27 15.83 -34.85
N PRO A 342 15.04 16.19 -35.24
CA PRO A 342 14.71 16.28 -36.65
C PRO A 342 15.64 17.30 -37.29
N ALA A 343 16.02 17.08 -38.56
CA ALA A 343 16.82 18.06 -39.30
C ALA A 343 16.10 19.41 -39.31
N ALA A 344 16.86 20.50 -39.18
CA ALA A 344 16.30 21.85 -39.21
C ALA A 344 15.58 22.09 -40.55
N GLY A 345 14.25 22.22 -40.50
CA GLY A 345 13.39 22.34 -41.69
C GLY A 345 12.00 21.71 -41.57
N ALA A 346 11.76 20.81 -40.61
CA ALA A 346 10.47 20.12 -40.47
C ALA A 346 9.46 20.88 -39.55
N CYS A 347 8.78 21.85 -40.15
CA CYS A 347 7.46 22.40 -39.78
C CYS A 347 7.27 23.08 -38.40
N GLU A 348 7.23 24.40 -38.42
CA GLU A 348 6.47 25.21 -37.46
C GLU A 348 4.96 25.04 -37.72
N SER A 349 4.20 24.47 -36.77
CA SER A 349 2.76 24.73 -36.52
C SER A 349 2.12 23.63 -35.63
N ALA A 350 2.33 23.72 -34.32
CA ALA A 350 1.63 22.87 -33.34
C ALA A 350 1.29 23.62 -32.04
N ALA A 351 0.82 24.87 -32.18
CA ALA A 351 0.39 25.73 -31.07
C ALA A 351 -1.13 25.69 -30.81
N ALA A 352 -1.89 24.94 -31.62
CA ALA A 352 -3.28 24.56 -31.40
C ALA A 352 -3.38 23.02 -31.54
N THR A 353 -4.19 22.27 -30.78
CA THR A 353 -5.30 22.67 -29.90
C THR A 353 -5.35 21.69 -28.71
N VAL A 354 -5.20 22.17 -27.47
CA VAL A 354 -5.26 21.29 -26.27
C VAL A 354 -6.64 21.30 -25.60
N ASP A 355 -7.52 22.23 -25.95
CA ASP A 355 -8.84 22.41 -25.31
C ASP A 355 -9.97 21.52 -25.86
N ALA A 356 -9.72 20.76 -26.94
CA ALA A 356 -10.79 20.16 -27.76
C ALA A 356 -11.21 18.71 -27.39
N LEU A 357 -10.72 18.13 -26.28
CA LEU A 357 -11.03 16.74 -25.88
C LEU A 357 -11.66 16.63 -24.47
N ARG A 358 -12.44 17.64 -24.05
CA ARG A 358 -13.37 17.52 -22.92
C ARG A 358 -14.64 16.79 -23.35
N TYR A 359 -14.64 15.45 -23.33
CA TYR A 359 -15.86 14.66 -23.42
C TYR A 359 -16.36 14.22 -22.04
N THR A 360 -17.67 14.35 -21.81
CA THR A 360 -18.34 14.21 -20.51
C THR A 360 -18.99 12.84 -20.30
N TYR A 361 -18.74 12.21 -19.14
CA TYR A 361 -19.49 11.12 -18.43
C TYR A 361 -19.94 9.87 -19.24
N PRO A 362 -19.82 8.63 -18.70
CA PRO A 362 -20.38 8.22 -17.39
C PRO A 362 -19.52 7.28 -16.51
N ALA A 363 -20.05 6.78 -15.37
CA ALA A 363 -19.33 5.95 -14.38
C ALA A 363 -20.11 4.68 -13.91
N PRO A 364 -19.42 3.53 -13.69
CA PRO A 364 -19.65 2.50 -12.61
C PRO A 364 -18.33 1.78 -12.17
N ASN A 365 -18.21 0.65 -11.41
CA ASN A 365 -18.75 0.21 -10.09
C ASN A 365 -17.91 -0.92 -9.40
N ALA A 366 -17.58 -0.78 -8.10
CA ALA A 366 -16.86 -1.75 -7.23
C ALA A 366 -17.39 -1.74 -5.76
N PRO A 367 -17.34 -2.83 -4.95
CA PRO A 367 -18.55 -3.36 -4.26
C PRO A 367 -18.44 -3.67 -2.71
N PRO A 368 -19.51 -4.19 -2.05
CA PRO A 368 -19.66 -4.26 -0.58
C PRO A 368 -18.70 -5.12 0.24
N LEU A 369 -18.52 -4.72 1.51
CA LEU A 369 -18.24 -5.69 2.57
C LEU A 369 -19.45 -6.66 2.70
N PRO A 370 -19.23 -7.99 2.71
CA PRO A 370 -20.35 -8.94 2.67
C PRO A 370 -21.14 -9.03 3.99
N ALA A 371 -22.31 -9.69 3.96
CA ALA A 371 -23.13 -9.97 5.17
C ALA A 371 -22.53 -11.12 5.95
N ASP A 372 -21.95 -12.03 5.20
CA ASP A 372 -21.41 -13.29 5.64
C ASP A 372 -20.34 -13.05 6.71
N PRO A 373 -20.45 -13.65 7.91
CA PRO A 373 -19.50 -13.42 8.99
C PRO A 373 -18.10 -13.95 8.67
N TYR A 374 -17.98 -14.94 7.79
CA TYR A 374 -16.70 -15.43 7.30
C TYR A 374 -16.02 -14.35 6.44
N GLU A 375 -16.67 -13.82 5.41
CA GLU A 375 -16.15 -12.73 4.59
C GLU A 375 -15.89 -11.42 5.36
N GLN A 376 -16.70 -11.08 6.38
CA GLN A 376 -16.38 -9.95 7.27
C GLN A 376 -15.12 -10.22 8.09
N GLY A 377 -14.99 -11.43 8.63
CA GLY A 377 -13.79 -11.88 9.34
C GLY A 377 -12.52 -11.77 8.51
N ARG A 378 -12.59 -12.14 7.22
CA ARG A 378 -11.49 -11.97 6.25
C ARG A 378 -11.09 -10.52 6.08
N GLU A 379 -12.05 -9.63 5.92
CA GLU A 379 -11.78 -8.20 5.76
C GLU A 379 -11.12 -7.63 7.03
N PHE A 380 -11.58 -7.98 8.23
CA PHE A 380 -10.93 -7.56 9.48
C PHE A 380 -9.52 -8.12 9.62
N PHE A 381 -9.30 -9.38 9.22
CA PHE A 381 -7.97 -9.99 9.17
C PHE A 381 -7.01 -9.22 8.25
N TYR A 382 -7.42 -8.89 7.02
CA TYR A 382 -6.58 -8.10 6.11
C TYR A 382 -6.33 -6.66 6.60
N ARG A 383 -7.20 -6.13 7.47
CA ARG A 383 -7.01 -4.85 8.16
C ARG A 383 -6.16 -4.95 9.44
N ARG A 384 -5.69 -6.16 9.80
CA ARG A 384 -4.96 -6.51 11.04
C ARG A 384 -5.74 -6.24 12.33
N ASP A 385 -7.07 -6.24 12.24
CA ASP A 385 -7.96 -6.09 13.39
C ASP A 385 -8.37 -7.48 13.89
N PHE A 386 -7.42 -8.14 14.56
CA PHE A 386 -7.50 -9.58 14.84
C PHE A 386 -8.56 -9.93 15.89
N ASP A 387 -8.79 -9.10 16.90
CA ASP A 387 -9.89 -9.32 17.85
C ASP A 387 -11.25 -9.28 17.11
N ARG A 388 -11.45 -8.29 16.23
CA ARG A 388 -12.68 -8.23 15.42
C ARG A 388 -12.83 -9.38 14.44
N ALA A 389 -11.72 -9.84 13.86
CA ALA A 389 -11.71 -11.01 12.99
C ALA A 389 -12.10 -12.26 13.78
N VAL A 390 -11.55 -12.46 14.98
CA VAL A 390 -11.95 -13.52 15.92
C VAL A 390 -13.45 -13.46 16.20
N GLU A 391 -13.97 -12.31 16.62
CA GLU A 391 -15.39 -12.17 17.00
C GLU A 391 -16.35 -12.34 15.82
N SER A 392 -15.95 -11.94 14.60
CA SER A 392 -16.77 -12.17 13.39
C SER A 392 -16.77 -13.64 13.00
N LEU A 393 -15.59 -14.25 12.93
CA LEU A 393 -15.40 -15.64 12.51
C LEU A 393 -16.01 -16.64 13.51
N ALA A 394 -15.97 -16.35 14.80
CA ALA A 394 -16.60 -17.15 15.85
C ALA A 394 -18.10 -17.38 15.64
N THR A 395 -18.79 -16.49 14.90
CA THR A 395 -20.24 -16.59 14.63
C THR A 395 -20.61 -17.45 13.42
N VAL A 396 -19.63 -17.96 12.67
CA VAL A 396 -19.86 -18.83 11.50
C VAL A 396 -20.29 -20.22 11.98
N ALA A 397 -21.49 -20.63 11.57
CA ALA A 397 -22.07 -21.92 11.92
C ALA A 397 -21.20 -23.08 11.41
N ALA A 398 -21.17 -24.19 12.14
CA ALA A 398 -20.22 -25.28 11.88
C ALA A 398 -20.32 -25.89 10.47
N GLY A 399 -21.54 -25.95 9.90
CA GLY A 399 -21.76 -26.43 8.54
C GLY A 399 -21.31 -25.48 7.42
N ASP A 400 -21.06 -24.21 7.73
CA ASP A 400 -20.79 -23.14 6.75
C ASP A 400 -19.31 -22.69 6.75
N ARG A 401 -18.41 -23.44 7.39
CA ARG A 401 -16.98 -23.09 7.53
C ARG A 401 -16.15 -23.62 6.34
N PRO A 402 -15.69 -22.78 5.39
CA PRO A 402 -14.72 -23.20 4.39
C PRO A 402 -13.33 -23.37 5.00
N ALA A 403 -12.43 -24.08 4.31
CA ALA A 403 -11.04 -24.28 4.74
C ALA A 403 -10.33 -22.99 5.19
N SER A 404 -10.49 -21.92 4.41
CA SER A 404 -9.94 -20.60 4.70
C SER A 404 -10.49 -19.96 5.97
N TRP A 405 -11.69 -20.32 6.46
CA TRP A 405 -12.20 -19.85 7.75
C TRP A 405 -11.26 -20.27 8.89
N TYR A 406 -10.82 -21.53 8.91
CA TYR A 406 -9.89 -22.04 9.93
C TYR A 406 -8.55 -21.29 9.90
N PHE A 407 -8.08 -20.91 8.71
CA PHE A 407 -6.86 -20.14 8.51
C PHE A 407 -7.00 -18.73 9.08
N PHE A 408 -8.04 -17.99 8.67
CA PHE A 408 -8.27 -16.63 9.14
C PHE A 408 -8.59 -16.60 10.63
N TYR A 409 -9.36 -17.56 11.13
CA TYR A 409 -9.80 -17.60 12.53
C TYR A 409 -8.66 -18.06 13.45
N GLY A 410 -8.01 -19.17 13.13
CA GLY A 410 -6.85 -19.67 13.87
C GLY A 410 -5.69 -18.69 13.87
N SER A 411 -5.41 -18.01 12.75
CA SER A 411 -4.39 -16.95 12.69
C SER A 411 -4.79 -15.72 13.52
N SER A 412 -6.06 -15.28 13.48
CA SER A 412 -6.52 -14.16 14.31
C SER A 412 -6.51 -14.49 15.80
N LEU A 413 -6.83 -15.73 16.19
CA LEU A 413 -6.72 -16.23 17.56
C LEU A 413 -5.25 -16.25 18.03
N LEU A 414 -4.30 -16.57 17.15
CA LEU A 414 -2.87 -16.49 17.47
C LEU A 414 -2.40 -15.04 17.63
N GLU A 415 -2.71 -14.16 16.69
CA GLU A 415 -2.27 -12.76 16.76
C GLU A 415 -2.88 -11.99 17.94
N SER A 416 -4.08 -12.37 18.39
CA SER A 416 -4.70 -11.87 19.64
C SER A 416 -4.25 -12.60 20.92
N GLY A 417 -3.23 -13.47 20.84
CA GLY A 417 -2.63 -14.17 22.00
C GLY A 417 -3.41 -15.37 22.54
N ARG A 418 -4.55 -15.73 21.93
CA ARG A 418 -5.49 -16.77 22.38
C ARG A 418 -5.07 -18.18 21.93
N ALA A 419 -3.81 -18.55 22.20
CA ALA A 419 -3.17 -19.76 21.64
C ALA A 419 -3.92 -21.08 21.92
N ALA A 420 -4.52 -21.24 23.11
CA ALA A 420 -5.31 -22.43 23.45
C ALA A 420 -6.59 -22.56 22.60
N ALA A 421 -7.28 -21.44 22.35
CA ALA A 421 -8.45 -21.41 21.47
C ALA A 421 -8.06 -21.61 20.00
N ALA A 422 -6.94 -21.02 19.56
CA ALA A 422 -6.39 -21.25 18.23
C ALA A 422 -6.11 -22.74 17.99
N LEU A 423 -5.49 -23.43 18.96
CA LEU A 423 -5.17 -24.84 18.85
C LEU A 423 -6.43 -25.70 18.63
N ALA A 424 -7.50 -25.49 19.41
CA ALA A 424 -8.76 -26.25 19.26
C ALA A 424 -9.37 -26.10 17.86
N VAL A 425 -9.42 -24.87 17.33
CA VAL A 425 -9.91 -24.57 15.97
C VAL A 425 -9.01 -25.20 14.90
N LEU A 426 -7.69 -25.17 15.10
CA LEU A 426 -6.73 -25.66 14.12
C LEU A 426 -6.57 -27.18 14.15
N ASP A 427 -6.88 -27.86 15.26
CA ASP A 427 -7.04 -29.31 15.30
C ASP A 427 -8.25 -29.74 14.42
N GLU A 428 -9.43 -29.11 14.58
CA GLU A 428 -10.62 -29.32 13.73
C GLU A 428 -10.29 -29.05 12.23
N GLY A 429 -9.66 -27.91 11.94
CA GLY A 429 -9.31 -27.52 10.58
C GLY A 429 -8.28 -28.43 9.89
N VAL A 430 -7.30 -28.96 10.62
CA VAL A 430 -6.30 -29.91 10.08
C VAL A 430 -6.88 -31.31 9.88
N GLU A 431 -7.86 -31.71 10.69
CA GLU A 431 -8.60 -32.96 10.47
C GLU A 431 -9.50 -32.86 9.24
N GLN A 432 -10.21 -31.74 9.07
CA GLN A 432 -11.10 -31.52 7.92
C GLN A 432 -10.36 -31.25 6.60
N TYR A 433 -9.20 -30.58 6.65
CA TYR A 433 -8.40 -30.21 5.47
C TYR A 433 -6.93 -30.67 5.62
N PRO A 434 -6.66 -31.98 5.57
CA PRO A 434 -5.36 -32.54 5.92
C PRO A 434 -4.23 -32.18 4.93
N ASP A 435 -4.55 -31.68 3.73
CA ASP A 435 -3.61 -31.18 2.72
C ASP A 435 -3.39 -29.65 2.75
N TYR A 436 -4.03 -28.94 3.69
CA TYR A 436 -3.84 -27.49 3.83
C TYR A 436 -2.69 -27.17 4.80
N THR A 437 -1.48 -27.06 4.25
CA THR A 437 -0.23 -26.85 4.99
C THR A 437 -0.29 -25.67 5.97
N ASP A 438 -0.88 -24.54 5.60
CA ASP A 438 -0.96 -23.36 6.47
C ASP A 438 -1.71 -23.62 7.79
N LEU A 439 -2.74 -24.47 7.81
CA LEU A 439 -3.45 -24.83 9.05
C LEU A 439 -2.54 -25.62 9.98
N ARG A 440 -1.73 -26.55 9.43
CA ARG A 440 -0.73 -27.31 10.18
C ARG A 440 0.37 -26.39 10.73
N TYR A 441 0.85 -25.43 9.94
CA TYR A 441 1.83 -24.43 10.38
C TYR A 441 1.30 -23.55 11.52
N LEU A 442 0.07 -23.04 11.40
CA LEU A 442 -0.59 -22.28 12.45
C LEU A 442 -0.79 -23.16 13.70
N ARG A 443 -1.13 -24.45 13.54
CA ARG A 443 -1.28 -25.39 14.66
C ARG A 443 0.04 -25.63 15.40
N GLY A 444 1.14 -25.84 14.66
CA GLY A 444 2.48 -25.91 15.24
C GLY A 444 2.82 -24.63 16.01
N THR A 445 2.50 -23.46 15.45
CA THR A 445 2.67 -22.16 16.12
C THR A 445 1.85 -22.06 17.41
N ALA A 446 0.60 -22.55 17.42
CA ALA A 446 -0.23 -22.60 18.62
C ALA A 446 0.36 -23.53 19.69
N ARG A 447 0.87 -24.69 19.28
CA ARG A 447 1.54 -25.67 20.17
C ARG A 447 2.82 -25.09 20.78
N LEU A 448 3.64 -24.34 20.02
CA LEU A 448 4.81 -23.63 20.55
C LEU A 448 4.43 -22.60 21.63
N ARG A 449 3.42 -21.77 21.38
CA ARG A 449 2.95 -20.78 22.37
C ARG A 449 2.35 -21.42 23.65
N LEU A 450 2.11 -22.73 23.64
CA LEU A 450 1.66 -23.53 24.78
C LEU A 450 2.76 -24.45 25.35
N GLY A 451 4.02 -24.30 24.93
CA GLY A 451 5.15 -25.12 25.39
C GLY A 451 5.15 -26.58 24.89
N ARG A 452 4.32 -26.93 23.88
CA ARG A 452 4.16 -28.30 23.37
C ARG A 452 5.12 -28.58 22.22
N GLU A 453 6.43 -28.48 22.48
CA GLU A 453 7.47 -28.49 21.45
C GLU A 453 7.45 -29.74 20.56
N ALA A 454 7.39 -30.95 21.14
CA ALA A 454 7.42 -32.19 20.35
C ALA A 454 6.26 -32.27 19.33
N SER A 455 5.05 -31.88 19.72
CA SER A 455 3.88 -31.84 18.85
C SER A 455 3.94 -30.71 17.82
N ALA A 456 4.63 -29.60 18.14
CA ALA A 456 4.88 -28.53 17.19
C ALA A 456 5.92 -28.92 16.12
N ALA A 457 7.02 -29.57 16.54
CA ALA A 457 8.04 -30.08 15.61
C ALA A 457 7.43 -31.05 14.59
N ALA A 458 6.55 -31.95 15.05
CA ALA A 458 5.82 -32.87 14.18
C ALA A 458 4.93 -32.16 13.15
N ASP A 459 4.23 -31.09 13.55
CA ASP A 459 3.42 -30.29 12.61
C ASP A 459 4.29 -29.56 11.58
N LEU A 460 5.40 -28.95 12.01
CA LEU A 460 6.31 -28.21 11.13
C LEU A 460 7.07 -29.14 10.16
N ALA A 461 7.49 -30.32 10.63
CA ALA A 461 8.08 -31.35 9.77
C ALA A 461 7.08 -31.84 8.70
N ALA A 462 5.84 -32.13 9.10
CA ALA A 462 4.78 -32.55 8.17
C ALA A 462 4.36 -31.45 7.16
N CYS A 463 4.68 -30.18 7.44
CA CYS A 463 4.55 -29.08 6.48
C CYS A 463 5.71 -29.08 5.46
N LEU A 464 6.95 -29.31 5.91
CA LEU A 464 8.12 -29.42 5.01
C LEU A 464 8.02 -30.60 4.05
N GLU A 465 7.48 -31.74 4.51
CA GLU A 465 7.24 -32.92 3.66
C GLU A 465 6.20 -32.65 2.56
N ARG A 466 5.23 -31.77 2.82
CA ARG A 466 4.14 -31.43 1.91
C ARG A 466 4.46 -30.28 0.95
N GLY A 467 5.33 -29.35 1.37
CA GLY A 467 5.51 -28.07 0.70
C GLY A 467 4.32 -27.12 0.96
N ASP A 468 4.44 -25.90 0.41
CA ASP A 468 3.37 -24.90 0.48
C ASP A 468 2.07 -25.47 -0.10
N ALA A 469 0.92 -25.15 0.50
CA ALA A 469 -0.35 -25.66 0.03
C ALA A 469 -0.68 -25.12 -1.37
N SER A 470 -1.54 -25.81 -2.13
CA SER A 470 -1.88 -25.32 -3.48
C SER A 470 -2.66 -24.00 -3.41
N TRP A 471 -2.05 -22.91 -3.91
CA TRP A 471 -2.68 -21.58 -4.01
C TRP A 471 -3.92 -21.55 -4.91
N THR A 472 -4.11 -22.56 -5.76
CA THR A 472 -5.34 -22.74 -6.56
C THR A 472 -6.51 -23.31 -5.76
N LYS A 473 -6.24 -23.91 -4.59
CA LYS A 473 -7.23 -24.55 -3.70
C LYS A 473 -7.44 -23.78 -2.40
N TYR A 474 -6.43 -23.08 -1.90
CA TYR A 474 -6.40 -22.51 -0.55
C TYR A 474 -5.86 -21.08 -0.47
N THR A 475 -6.12 -20.39 0.65
CA THR A 475 -5.48 -19.10 0.96
C THR A 475 -4.12 -19.36 1.59
N VAL A 476 -3.04 -19.09 0.87
CA VAL A 476 -1.69 -19.45 1.34
C VAL A 476 -0.89 -18.24 1.82
N HIS A 477 -0.11 -18.43 2.88
CA HIS A 477 1.03 -17.58 3.20
C HIS A 477 2.28 -18.23 2.58
N PRO A 478 2.89 -17.63 1.55
CA PRO A 478 4.10 -18.17 0.95
C PRO A 478 5.18 -18.41 2.00
N GLY A 479 5.73 -19.63 1.99
CA GLY A 479 6.73 -20.12 2.91
C GLY A 479 6.27 -21.07 4.00
N THR A 480 4.97 -21.31 4.19
CA THR A 480 4.46 -22.12 5.31
C THR A 480 4.83 -23.59 5.24
N GLY A 481 5.07 -24.14 4.05
CA GLY A 481 5.63 -25.48 3.83
C GLY A 481 7.11 -25.49 3.44
N THR A 482 7.78 -24.34 3.48
CA THR A 482 9.22 -24.21 3.16
C THR A 482 9.96 -23.42 4.25
N HIS A 483 10.33 -22.17 3.97
CA HIS A 483 11.26 -21.40 4.78
C HIS A 483 10.72 -20.94 6.13
N ARG A 484 9.41 -20.74 6.29
CA ARG A 484 8.82 -20.37 7.58
C ARG A 484 8.88 -21.53 8.56
N CYS A 485 8.60 -22.76 8.10
CA CYS A 485 8.79 -23.96 8.90
C CYS A 485 10.25 -24.17 9.30
N LEU A 486 11.18 -24.05 8.35
CA LEU A 486 12.61 -24.15 8.63
C LEU A 486 13.06 -23.09 9.66
N CYS A 487 12.53 -21.86 9.58
CA CYS A 487 12.82 -20.81 10.56
C CYS A 487 12.22 -21.11 11.94
N SER A 488 10.99 -21.63 12.01
CA SER A 488 10.38 -22.04 13.29
C SER A 488 11.12 -23.22 13.93
N LEU A 489 11.51 -24.23 13.15
CA LEU A 489 12.32 -25.35 13.64
C LEU A 489 13.71 -24.89 14.09
N GLY A 490 14.34 -23.94 13.37
CA GLY A 490 15.61 -23.33 13.77
C GLY A 490 15.52 -22.61 15.11
N ALA A 491 14.41 -21.91 15.37
CA ALA A 491 14.15 -21.29 16.67
C ALA A 491 13.97 -22.32 17.80
N MET A 492 13.33 -23.46 17.52
CA MET A 492 13.21 -24.55 18.49
C MET A 492 14.56 -25.22 18.79
N ALA A 493 15.38 -25.46 17.77
CA ALA A 493 16.73 -26.00 17.94
C ALA A 493 17.62 -25.06 18.76
N ALA A 494 17.55 -23.75 18.48
CA ALA A 494 18.25 -22.73 19.26
C ALA A 494 17.78 -22.71 20.73
N GLY A 495 16.47 -22.83 20.96
CA GLY A 495 15.88 -22.93 22.31
C GLY A 495 16.33 -24.17 23.11
N ARG A 496 16.67 -25.27 22.43
CA ARG A 496 17.28 -26.47 23.03
C ARG A 496 18.80 -26.35 23.25
N GLY A 497 19.43 -25.29 22.77
CA GLY A 497 20.89 -25.13 22.77
C GLY A 497 21.61 -25.86 21.63
N ASP A 498 20.90 -26.46 20.67
CA ASP A 498 21.53 -27.05 19.47
C ASP A 498 21.77 -25.96 18.42
N ALA A 499 22.85 -25.20 18.61
CA ALA A 499 23.27 -24.15 17.70
C ALA A 499 23.62 -24.68 16.29
N GLY A 500 24.05 -25.94 16.17
CA GLY A 500 24.42 -26.56 14.89
C GLY A 500 23.20 -26.87 14.04
N GLU A 501 22.21 -27.57 14.60
CA GLU A 501 20.92 -27.84 13.97
C GLU A 501 20.20 -26.52 13.64
N ALA A 502 20.17 -25.58 14.58
CA ALA A 502 19.51 -24.29 14.39
C ALA A 502 20.11 -23.47 13.24
N LEU A 503 21.44 -23.38 13.18
CA LEU A 503 22.14 -22.64 12.12
C LEU A 503 21.89 -23.27 10.75
N GLU A 504 21.88 -24.60 10.64
CA GLU A 504 21.56 -25.31 9.40
C GLU A 504 20.11 -25.06 8.94
N LEU A 505 19.15 -25.13 9.86
CA LEU A 505 17.73 -24.86 9.59
C LEU A 505 17.49 -23.42 9.14
N TYR A 506 18.03 -22.43 9.86
CA TYR A 506 17.94 -21.03 9.45
C TYR A 506 18.67 -20.77 8.13
N ARG A 507 19.84 -21.37 7.90
CA ARG A 507 20.57 -21.24 6.63
C ARG A 507 19.74 -21.75 5.45
N ARG A 508 19.01 -22.85 5.62
CA ARG A 508 18.06 -23.36 4.61
C ARG A 508 16.89 -22.39 4.42
N ALA A 509 16.30 -21.88 5.50
CA ALA A 509 15.23 -20.87 5.44
C ALA A 509 15.66 -19.57 4.73
N ALA A 510 16.88 -19.11 4.96
CA ALA A 510 17.41 -17.86 4.39
C ALA A 510 17.64 -17.91 2.87
N ARG A 511 17.62 -19.11 2.24
CA ARG A 511 17.84 -19.27 0.79
C ARG A 511 16.59 -19.03 -0.05
N GLU A 512 15.40 -19.18 0.52
CA GLU A 512 14.12 -19.18 -0.21
C GLU A 512 13.10 -18.34 0.56
N PRO A 513 12.65 -17.17 0.08
CA PRO A 513 13.34 -16.34 -0.88
C PRO A 513 14.71 -15.90 -0.33
N GLY A 514 15.70 -15.76 -1.22
CA GLY A 514 17.06 -15.39 -0.84
C GLY A 514 17.13 -14.09 -0.03
N GLY A 515 17.45 -14.22 1.26
CA GLY A 515 17.44 -13.11 2.22
C GLY A 515 16.21 -13.04 3.14
N PHE A 516 15.59 -14.18 3.50
CA PHE A 516 14.49 -14.20 4.48
C PHE A 516 14.92 -13.65 5.86
N GLU A 517 14.46 -12.44 6.18
CA GLU A 517 14.91 -11.62 7.32
C GLU A 517 14.84 -12.33 8.69
N PRO A 518 13.75 -13.03 9.07
CA PRO A 518 13.67 -13.74 10.36
C PRO A 518 14.71 -14.84 10.51
N ALA A 519 15.04 -15.56 9.44
CA ALA A 519 16.06 -16.59 9.48
C ALA A 519 17.46 -15.99 9.62
N LEU A 520 17.76 -14.90 8.89
CA LEU A 520 19.03 -14.19 9.05
C LEU A 520 19.23 -13.63 10.47
N ALA A 521 18.18 -13.11 11.09
CA ALA A 521 18.21 -12.69 12.50
C ALA A 521 18.47 -13.89 13.44
N GLY A 522 17.81 -15.04 13.19
CA GLY A 522 18.07 -16.28 13.92
C GLY A 522 19.51 -16.80 13.76
N MET A 523 20.11 -16.67 12.58
CA MET A 523 21.53 -17.01 12.36
C MET A 523 22.45 -16.06 13.12
N ALA A 524 22.13 -14.75 13.15
CA ALA A 524 22.92 -13.75 13.88
C ALA A 524 22.94 -14.00 15.38
N ALA A 525 21.83 -14.44 15.98
CA ALA A 525 21.79 -14.82 17.39
C ALA A 525 22.74 -16.00 17.74
N LEU A 526 23.23 -16.73 16.74
CA LEU A 526 24.12 -17.89 16.91
C LEU A 526 25.54 -17.64 16.38
N VAL A 527 25.93 -16.38 16.08
CA VAL A 527 27.20 -16.08 15.37
C VAL A 527 28.47 -16.27 16.20
N GLU A 528 28.37 -16.70 17.47
CA GLU A 528 29.52 -17.24 18.25
C GLU A 528 29.86 -18.67 17.84
N HIS A 529 28.88 -19.43 17.34
CA HIS A 529 29.02 -20.84 16.96
C HIS A 529 29.33 -21.02 15.47
N TRP A 530 29.53 -19.94 14.71
CA TRP A 530 29.85 -20.04 13.29
C TRP A 530 31.33 -20.47 13.13
N PRO A 531 31.64 -21.45 12.27
CA PRO A 531 33.01 -21.97 12.12
C PRO A 531 33.99 -21.01 11.42
N GLN A 532 33.52 -19.82 11.02
CA GLN A 532 34.27 -18.84 10.23
C GLN A 532 33.57 -17.47 10.29
N ALA A 533 34.31 -16.41 9.95
CA ALA A 533 33.82 -15.04 9.98
C ALA A 533 32.52 -14.85 9.15
N PRO A 534 31.63 -13.91 9.54
CA PRO A 534 30.26 -13.89 9.06
C PRO A 534 30.09 -13.77 7.53
N ALA A 535 30.93 -12.94 6.90
CA ALA A 535 30.89 -12.80 5.44
C ALA A 535 31.35 -14.08 4.72
N THR A 536 32.40 -14.73 5.20
CA THR A 536 32.90 -16.02 4.66
C THR A 536 31.85 -17.12 4.82
N PHE A 537 31.14 -17.13 5.96
CA PHE A 537 30.05 -18.07 6.20
C PHE A 537 28.86 -17.85 5.26
N LEU A 538 28.45 -16.60 5.03
CA LEU A 538 27.43 -16.30 4.04
C LEU A 538 27.90 -16.64 2.61
N GLU A 539 29.20 -16.52 2.32
CA GLU A 539 29.79 -16.81 1.01
C GLU A 539 29.81 -18.31 0.70
N SER A 540 30.35 -19.13 1.59
CA SER A 540 30.39 -20.59 1.43
C SER A 540 29.00 -21.22 1.32
N HIS A 541 27.98 -20.53 1.81
CA HIS A 541 26.59 -20.98 1.78
C HIS A 541 25.70 -20.26 0.74
N GLY A 542 26.27 -19.41 -0.12
CA GLY A 542 25.55 -18.75 -1.22
C GLY A 542 24.52 -17.69 -0.77
N LEU A 543 24.61 -17.24 0.47
CA LEU A 543 23.74 -16.22 1.08
C LEU A 543 24.37 -14.81 1.05
N LEU A 544 25.63 -14.69 0.66
CA LEU A 544 26.39 -13.44 0.64
C LEU A 544 25.84 -12.44 -0.38
N ASN A 545 25.08 -11.48 0.12
CA ASN A 545 24.69 -10.29 -0.62
C ASN A 545 24.55 -9.10 0.36
N SER A 546 24.37 -7.90 -0.18
CA SER A 546 24.26 -6.68 0.62
C SER A 546 23.06 -6.69 1.57
N VAL A 547 21.91 -7.24 1.16
CA VAL A 547 20.72 -7.35 2.03
C VAL A 547 20.99 -8.28 3.21
N SER A 548 21.54 -9.47 2.96
CA SER A 548 21.88 -10.42 4.03
C SER A 548 22.83 -9.83 5.06
N LEU A 549 23.93 -9.21 4.61
CA LEU A 549 24.92 -8.60 5.49
C LEU A 549 24.35 -7.41 6.29
N GLY A 550 23.47 -6.60 5.70
CA GLY A 550 22.84 -5.47 6.39
C GLY A 550 21.80 -5.88 7.43
N ILE A 551 21.06 -6.97 7.18
CA ILE A 551 20.18 -7.58 8.19
C ILE A 551 21.02 -8.19 9.32
N LEU A 552 22.09 -8.92 8.98
CA LEU A 552 23.00 -9.52 9.96
C LEU A 552 23.67 -8.46 10.83
N ALA A 553 24.12 -7.34 10.24
CA ALA A 553 24.69 -6.21 10.97
C ALA A 553 23.72 -5.59 11.98
N GLY A 554 22.43 -5.48 11.63
CA GLY A 554 21.41 -5.00 12.56
C GLY A 554 21.17 -5.97 13.72
N ALA A 555 21.01 -7.26 13.43
CA ALA A 555 20.82 -8.28 14.46
C ALA A 555 22.06 -8.45 15.36
N MET A 556 23.28 -8.24 14.84
CA MET A 556 24.50 -8.17 15.65
C MET A 556 24.53 -6.94 16.56
N ALA A 557 24.09 -5.77 16.07
CA ALA A 557 23.95 -4.56 16.89
C ALA A 557 22.95 -4.77 18.03
N ASP A 558 21.80 -5.38 17.73
CA ASP A 558 20.76 -5.73 18.71
C ASP A 558 21.25 -6.75 19.75
N ALA A 559 22.25 -7.57 19.39
CA ALA A 559 22.94 -8.51 20.28
C ALA A 559 24.21 -7.92 20.96
N GLY A 560 24.50 -6.63 20.80
CA GLY A 560 25.66 -5.97 21.41
C GLY A 560 27.01 -6.27 20.77
N ARG A 561 27.05 -6.87 19.57
CA ARG A 561 28.29 -7.28 18.87
C ARG A 561 28.70 -6.25 17.83
N TYR A 562 29.07 -5.06 18.31
CA TYR A 562 29.15 -3.88 17.45
C TYR A 562 30.31 -3.91 16.44
N GLU A 563 31.50 -4.42 16.79
CA GLU A 563 32.62 -4.54 15.84
C GLU A 563 32.29 -5.46 14.66
N GLU A 564 31.68 -6.62 14.93
CA GLU A 564 31.29 -7.59 13.90
C GLU A 564 30.11 -7.10 13.06
N GLY A 565 29.15 -6.42 13.70
CA GLY A 565 28.07 -5.73 12.99
C GLY A 565 28.60 -4.64 12.07
N MET A 566 29.61 -3.87 12.51
CA MET A 566 30.29 -2.86 11.69
C MET A 566 31.10 -3.47 10.55
N GLU A 567 31.81 -4.59 10.75
CA GLU A 567 32.49 -5.26 9.64
C GLU A 567 31.49 -5.86 8.64
N CYS A 568 30.37 -6.41 9.11
CA CYS A 568 29.27 -6.83 8.22
C CYS A 568 28.72 -5.65 7.41
N LEU A 569 28.46 -4.51 8.05
CA LEU A 569 27.98 -3.28 7.42
C LEU A 569 29.00 -2.70 6.41
N SER A 570 30.28 -2.68 6.78
CA SER A 570 31.44 -2.32 5.95
C SER A 570 31.54 -3.22 4.71
N GLN A 571 31.43 -4.53 4.89
CA GLN A 571 31.44 -5.50 3.80
C GLN A 571 30.20 -5.43 2.91
N ALA A 572 29.05 -5.08 3.48
CA ALA A 572 27.83 -4.82 2.74
C ALA A 572 27.98 -3.54 1.90
N ALA A 573 28.56 -2.48 2.48
CA ALA A 573 28.88 -1.21 1.81
C ALA A 573 29.92 -1.36 0.69
N LYS A 574 30.95 -2.20 0.87
CA LYS A 574 31.92 -2.56 -0.17
C LYS A 574 31.27 -3.33 -1.33
N ARG A 575 30.31 -4.22 -1.05
CA ARG A 575 29.54 -4.96 -2.08
C ARG A 575 28.48 -4.09 -2.77
N LEU A 576 27.95 -3.10 -2.05
CA LEU A 576 27.14 -1.99 -2.55
C LEU A 576 27.90 -1.07 -3.52
N ALA A 577 29.16 -0.76 -3.23
CA ALA A 577 29.99 0.02 -4.15
C ALA A 577 30.23 -0.69 -5.51
N ARG A 578 29.87 -1.98 -5.61
CA ARG A 578 30.06 -2.83 -6.81
C ARG A 578 28.75 -3.24 -7.51
N LYS A 579 27.56 -2.96 -6.96
CA LYS A 579 26.22 -3.26 -7.53
C LYS A 579 25.15 -2.28 -7.00
N PRO A 580 24.09 -1.92 -7.76
CA PRO A 580 23.10 -0.93 -7.33
C PRO A 580 22.45 -1.24 -5.97
N ALA A 581 22.15 -0.18 -5.21
CA ALA A 581 21.81 -0.28 -3.78
C ALA A 581 20.47 -0.96 -3.49
N PRO A 582 20.23 -1.62 -2.33
CA PRO A 582 18.98 -2.31 -2.08
C PRO A 582 17.81 -1.34 -1.87
N ARG A 583 16.59 -1.81 -2.20
CA ARG A 583 15.33 -1.04 -2.23
C ARG A 583 14.87 -0.53 -0.86
N ASN A 584 15.40 -1.11 0.21
CA ASN A 584 15.03 -0.82 1.59
C ASN A 584 16.31 -0.72 2.43
N LEU A 585 16.62 0.50 2.89
CA LEU A 585 17.72 0.77 3.81
C LEU A 585 17.22 0.95 5.26
N ALA A 586 15.95 0.67 5.59
CA ALA A 586 15.45 0.83 6.96
C ALA A 586 16.16 -0.09 7.95
N ALA A 587 16.38 -1.37 7.60
CA ALA A 587 17.18 -2.28 8.40
C ALA A 587 18.63 -1.81 8.57
N TRP A 588 19.24 -1.30 7.50
CA TRP A 588 20.60 -0.76 7.48
C TRP A 588 20.76 0.52 8.31
N ARG A 589 19.78 1.42 8.25
CA ARG A 589 19.79 2.65 9.00
C ARG A 589 19.60 2.37 10.48
N ARG A 590 18.66 1.49 10.85
CA ARG A 590 18.54 0.99 12.24
C ARG A 590 19.85 0.34 12.70
N ALA A 591 20.45 -0.52 11.89
CA ALA A 591 21.75 -1.12 12.20
C ALA A 591 22.83 -0.05 12.44
N MET A 592 22.99 0.90 11.51
CA MET A 592 24.03 1.92 11.58
C MET A 592 23.82 2.88 12.75
N ASP A 593 22.58 3.34 12.98
CA ASP A 593 22.22 4.18 14.13
C ASP A 593 22.51 3.42 15.45
N HIS A 594 22.14 2.13 15.54
CA HIS A 594 22.34 1.30 16.74
C HIS A 594 23.82 0.92 16.98
N LEU A 595 24.59 0.66 15.92
CA LEU A 595 26.03 0.38 15.97
C LEU A 595 26.83 1.61 16.41
N LEU A 596 26.48 2.80 15.92
CA LEU A 596 27.13 4.05 16.32
C LEU A 596 26.81 4.39 17.79
N ASP A 597 25.55 4.26 18.20
CA ASP A 597 25.15 4.45 19.61
C ASP A 597 25.80 3.40 20.53
N GLY A 598 26.04 2.18 20.05
CA GLY A 598 26.77 1.13 20.78
C GLY A 598 28.24 1.47 20.98
N LEU A 599 28.98 1.70 19.89
CA LEU A 599 30.41 2.01 19.93
C LEU A 599 30.70 3.31 20.68
N ALA A 600 29.85 4.33 20.58
CA ALA A 600 30.00 5.56 21.36
C ALA A 600 29.84 5.35 22.88
N ARG A 601 29.17 4.28 23.30
CA ARG A 601 29.07 3.88 24.73
C ARG A 601 30.27 3.05 25.18
N GLU A 602 30.92 2.31 24.27
CA GLU A 602 32.11 1.49 24.57
C GLU A 602 33.42 2.28 24.53
N ALA A 603 33.56 3.21 23.57
CA ALA A 603 34.79 3.99 23.36
C ALA A 603 35.01 5.11 24.42
N GLY A 604 33.94 5.50 25.13
CA GLY A 604 33.96 6.61 26.08
C GLY A 604 34.08 7.99 25.42
N PRO A 605 34.06 9.10 26.19
CA PRO A 605 33.86 10.46 25.64
C PRO A 605 35.03 11.05 24.83
N ALA A 606 36.06 10.27 24.49
CA ALA A 606 37.36 10.78 24.02
C ALA A 606 37.91 10.11 22.74
N GLN A 607 37.10 9.26 22.08
CA GLN A 607 37.42 8.64 20.78
C GLN A 607 36.31 8.86 19.76
#